data_AF-A0A0B1TUX1-F1
#
_entry.id   AF-A0A0B1TUX1-F1
#
_cell.length_a   1.000
_cell.length_b   1.000
_cell.length_c   1.000
_cell.angle_alpha   90.00
_cell.angle_beta   90.00
_cell.angle_gamma   90.00
#
_symmetry.space_group_name_H-M   'P 1'
#
loop_
_entity.id
_entity.type
_entity.pdbx_description
1 polymer ?
#
loop_
_entity_poly.entity_id
_entity_poly.type
_entity_poly.pdbx_seq_one_letter_code
_entity_poly.pdbx_strand_id
1 'polypeptide(L)'
;MLADQFGMAGLVTYLRTVDNPSIVSLALGYDLTTLGLNLNLSERHLYTSFGGPWADNPIRPHELDVKVPDDYLTNAQIREKLPPVKLNKLSEDVLFYLFYNCPGEVYQLAAACELYQRDWRFHKSDGNWLTRSQYGGVKEQTGSYEKGQYNVFDPLQWRKIPKELKLEYKELEERPKLPAMFGGGGGAAAGSMGTSAPRPAS
;
A
#
# COMPACT_ATOMS: atom_id res chain seq x y z
N MET A 1 40.77 21.80 -31.69
CA MET A 1 39.89 21.21 -30.65
C MET A 1 40.05 22.01 -29.38
N LEU A 2 38.96 22.33 -28.66
CA LEU A 2 39.07 22.95 -27.34
C LEU A 2 39.70 21.95 -26.36
N ALA A 3 40.87 22.29 -25.81
CA ALA A 3 41.60 21.49 -24.83
C ALA A 3 41.29 21.88 -23.37
N ASP A 4 40.36 22.81 -23.18
CA ASP A 4 39.97 23.35 -21.87
C ASP A 4 38.75 22.60 -21.28
N GLN A 5 38.42 22.88 -20.02
CA GLN A 5 37.33 22.25 -19.26
C GLN A 5 35.93 22.37 -19.91
N PHE A 6 35.75 23.33 -20.82
CA PHE A 6 34.51 23.55 -21.57
C PHE A 6 34.41 22.72 -22.87
N GLY A 7 35.46 21.95 -23.21
CA GLY A 7 35.50 21.09 -24.39
C GLY A 7 35.10 19.63 -24.11
N MET A 8 34.96 18.81 -25.17
CA MET A 8 34.63 17.38 -25.04
C MET A 8 35.66 16.58 -24.23
N ALA A 9 36.94 16.98 -24.30
CA ALA A 9 38.00 16.38 -23.47
C ALA A 9 37.81 16.70 -21.98
N GLY A 10 37.31 17.90 -21.65
CA GLY A 10 36.91 18.30 -20.31
C GLY A 10 35.75 17.44 -19.78
N LEU A 11 34.69 17.27 -20.59
CA LEU A 11 33.53 16.43 -20.24
C LEU A 11 33.92 14.97 -19.97
N VAL A 12 34.72 14.36 -20.84
CA VAL A 12 35.14 12.95 -20.69
C VAL A 12 36.04 12.77 -19.47
N THR A 13 36.96 13.70 -19.23
CA THR A 13 37.77 13.72 -18.01
C THR A 13 36.85 13.81 -16.79
N TYR A 14 35.92 14.76 -16.80
CA TYR A 14 34.96 14.98 -15.71
C TYR A 14 34.10 13.75 -15.40
N LEU A 15 33.58 13.06 -16.41
CA LEU A 15 32.80 11.82 -16.24
C LEU A 15 33.65 10.65 -15.70
N ARG A 16 34.97 10.66 -15.89
CA ARG A 16 35.87 9.58 -15.47
C ARG A 16 36.60 9.85 -14.16
N THR A 17 36.81 11.11 -13.80
CA THR A 17 37.64 11.50 -12.63
C THR A 17 36.83 11.96 -11.43
N VAL A 18 35.54 12.26 -11.61
CA VAL A 18 34.70 12.70 -10.50
C VAL A 18 34.10 11.49 -9.81
N ASP A 19 34.56 11.22 -8.59
CA ASP A 19 33.99 10.19 -7.71
C ASP A 19 32.80 10.69 -6.88
N ASN A 20 32.42 11.97 -7.02
CA ASN A 20 31.26 12.52 -6.31
C ASN A 20 29.95 12.11 -7.00
N PRO A 21 29.10 11.29 -6.36
CA PRO A 21 27.89 10.75 -6.99
C PRO A 21 26.91 11.85 -7.43
N SER A 22 26.79 12.94 -6.67
CA SER A 22 25.87 14.04 -6.93
C SER A 22 26.22 14.78 -8.22
N ILE A 23 27.51 14.93 -8.48
CA ILE A 23 28.06 15.64 -9.63
C ILE A 23 28.00 14.76 -10.88
N VAL A 24 28.39 13.49 -10.73
CA VAL A 24 28.24 12.48 -11.79
C VAL A 24 26.79 12.39 -12.23
N SER A 25 25.84 12.41 -11.28
CA SER A 25 24.43 12.34 -11.62
C SER A 25 23.86 13.61 -12.24
N LEU A 26 24.47 14.78 -12.01
CA LEU A 26 24.11 16.00 -12.74
C LEU A 26 24.53 15.93 -14.21
N ALA A 27 25.67 15.29 -14.48
CA ALA A 27 26.22 15.15 -15.84
C ALA A 27 25.59 13.98 -16.63
N LEU A 28 25.38 12.83 -15.98
CA LEU A 28 24.76 11.64 -16.58
C LEU A 28 23.23 11.66 -16.54
N GLY A 29 22.66 12.40 -15.58
CA GLY A 29 21.21 12.46 -15.34
C GLY A 29 20.68 11.32 -14.48
N TYR A 30 19.37 11.37 -14.22
CA TYR A 30 18.59 10.31 -13.60
C TYR A 30 17.51 9.84 -14.58
N ASP A 31 17.13 8.58 -14.49
CA ASP A 31 15.96 8.08 -15.22
C ASP A 31 14.67 8.62 -14.57
N LEU A 32 14.09 9.63 -15.21
CA LEU A 32 12.89 10.31 -14.72
C LEU A 32 11.64 9.41 -14.73
N THR A 33 11.65 8.30 -15.46
CA THR A 33 10.52 7.35 -15.46
C THR A 33 10.39 6.60 -14.14
N THR A 34 11.45 6.57 -13.34
CA THR A 34 11.47 5.95 -12.00
C THR A 34 10.86 6.82 -10.92
N LEU A 35 10.57 8.10 -11.21
CA LEU A 35 10.06 9.08 -10.25
C LEU A 35 8.55 8.96 -9.97
N GLY A 36 7.92 7.85 -10.35
CA GLY A 36 6.49 7.65 -10.10
C GLY A 36 5.54 8.51 -10.94
N LEU A 37 6.10 9.27 -11.89
CA LEU A 37 5.35 10.10 -12.83
C LEU A 37 5.16 9.35 -14.14
N ASN A 38 3.93 9.23 -14.60
CA ASN A 38 3.66 8.68 -15.92
C ASN A 38 3.92 9.76 -16.98
N LEU A 39 5.12 9.75 -17.57
CA LEU A 39 5.52 10.73 -18.59
C LEU A 39 4.96 10.41 -19.99
N ASN A 40 4.30 9.24 -20.14
CA ASN A 40 3.76 8.75 -21.40
C ASN A 40 2.27 9.10 -21.61
N LEU A 41 1.64 9.87 -20.71
CA LEU A 41 0.25 10.29 -20.88
C LEU A 41 0.08 11.16 -22.13
N SER A 42 -0.95 10.84 -22.92
CA SER A 42 -1.39 11.67 -24.05
C SER A 42 -1.88 13.05 -23.60
N GLU A 43 -2.43 13.14 -22.39
CA GLU A 43 -2.90 14.38 -21.76
C GLU A 43 -1.85 14.93 -20.77
N ARG A 44 -1.40 16.17 -20.97
CA ARG A 44 -0.26 16.76 -20.24
C ARG A 44 -0.63 17.38 -18.88
N HIS A 45 -1.68 16.91 -18.21
CA HIS A 45 -2.20 17.53 -16.98
C HIS A 45 -1.78 16.79 -15.69
N LEU A 46 -0.49 16.46 -15.58
CA LEU A 46 0.09 15.77 -14.40
C LEU A 46 -0.11 16.53 -13.08
N TYR A 47 -0.24 17.86 -13.13
CA TYR A 47 -0.39 18.70 -11.95
C TYR A 47 -1.68 18.41 -11.16
N THR A 48 -2.72 17.91 -11.82
CA THR A 48 -4.02 17.61 -11.19
C THR A 48 -3.94 16.42 -10.24
N SER A 49 -3.06 15.47 -10.54
CA SER A 49 -2.83 14.28 -9.73
C SER A 49 -1.46 14.29 -9.03
N PHE A 50 -0.82 15.46 -8.91
CA PHE A 50 0.53 15.56 -8.36
C PHE A 50 0.50 15.38 -6.84
N GLY A 51 1.02 14.25 -6.36
CA GLY A 51 1.07 13.92 -4.92
C GLY A 51 2.08 14.72 -4.11
N GLY A 52 2.98 15.46 -4.77
CA GLY A 52 4.00 16.29 -4.15
C GLY A 52 5.43 15.88 -4.52
N PRO A 53 6.44 16.67 -4.10
CA PRO A 53 7.83 16.47 -4.52
C PRO A 53 8.50 15.16 -4.05
N TRP A 54 7.95 14.54 -3.00
CA TRP A 54 8.47 13.31 -2.40
C TRP A 54 7.47 12.14 -2.49
N ALA A 55 6.41 12.31 -3.27
CA ALA A 55 5.43 11.25 -3.46
C ALA A 55 5.91 10.31 -4.56
N ASP A 56 5.97 9.01 -4.25
CA ASP A 56 6.32 7.97 -5.23
C ASP A 56 5.15 7.62 -6.16
N ASN A 57 3.95 8.11 -5.86
CA ASN A 57 2.73 7.84 -6.60
C ASN A 57 1.88 9.11 -6.77
N PRO A 58 1.04 9.18 -7.83
CA PRO A 58 0.06 10.25 -7.95
C PRO A 58 -0.92 10.24 -6.77
N ILE A 59 -1.48 11.41 -6.48
CA ILE A 59 -2.51 11.56 -5.44
C ILE A 59 -3.70 10.66 -5.75
N ARG A 60 -4.23 10.03 -4.71
CA ARG A 60 -5.34 9.09 -4.86
C ARG A 60 -6.66 9.85 -4.90
N PRO A 61 -7.71 9.31 -5.54
CA PRO A 61 -9.00 9.98 -5.60
C PRO A 61 -9.61 10.34 -4.24
N HIS A 62 -9.35 9.55 -3.19
CA HIS A 62 -9.84 9.82 -1.84
C HIS A 62 -9.03 10.87 -1.07
N GLU A 63 -7.85 11.23 -1.56
CA GLU A 63 -6.98 12.27 -0.99
C GLU A 63 -7.20 13.63 -1.67
N LEU A 64 -7.87 13.65 -2.82
CA LEU A 64 -8.22 14.87 -3.54
C LEU A 64 -9.34 15.61 -2.80
N ASP A 65 -9.05 16.85 -2.41
CA ASP A 65 -10.08 17.76 -1.90
C ASP A 65 -10.87 18.33 -3.07
N VAL A 66 -12.04 17.74 -3.32
CA VAL A 66 -12.96 18.16 -4.38
C VAL A 66 -14.15 18.84 -3.74
N LYS A 67 -14.53 19.99 -4.29
CA LYS A 67 -15.76 20.69 -3.86
C LYS A 67 -16.98 19.85 -4.23
N VAL A 68 -17.51 19.14 -3.24
CA VAL A 68 -18.77 18.39 -3.34
C VAL A 68 -19.95 19.27 -2.93
N PRO A 69 -21.16 19.04 -3.48
CA PRO A 69 -22.39 19.63 -2.95
C PRO A 69 -22.54 19.41 -1.44
N ASP A 70 -23.13 20.39 -0.75
CA ASP A 70 -23.28 20.37 0.72
C ASP A 70 -24.09 19.16 1.22
N ASP A 71 -24.98 18.63 0.38
CA ASP A 71 -25.77 17.43 0.68
C ASP A 71 -24.90 16.17 0.92
N TYR A 72 -23.69 16.11 0.37
CA TYR A 72 -22.77 14.99 0.59
C TYR A 72 -21.93 15.16 1.87
N LEU A 73 -21.91 16.34 2.50
CA LEU A 73 -21.17 16.64 3.74
C LEU A 73 -21.91 16.11 4.99
N THR A 74 -22.40 14.87 4.89
CA THR A 74 -23.24 14.21 5.89
C THR A 74 -22.56 14.05 7.23
N ASN A 75 -21.23 13.94 7.26
CA ASN A 75 -20.47 13.76 8.50
C ASN A 75 -20.83 14.82 9.55
N ALA A 76 -20.97 16.09 9.15
CA ALA A 76 -21.32 17.18 10.07
C ALA A 76 -22.68 16.99 10.76
N GLN A 77 -23.62 16.28 10.13
CA GLN A 77 -24.98 16.10 10.63
C GLN A 77 -25.19 14.77 11.36
N ILE A 78 -24.52 13.69 10.92
CA ILE A 78 -24.80 12.32 11.40
C ILE A 78 -23.63 11.63 12.11
N ARG A 79 -22.51 12.33 12.37
CA ARG A 79 -21.33 11.75 13.03
C ARG A 79 -21.64 10.94 14.28
N GLU A 80 -22.49 11.44 15.15
CA GLU A 80 -22.83 10.76 16.41
C GLU A 80 -23.71 9.51 16.23
N LYS A 81 -24.43 9.44 15.11
CA LYS A 81 -25.32 8.33 14.78
C LYS A 81 -24.64 7.23 13.95
N LEU A 82 -23.47 7.53 13.37
CA LEU A 82 -22.72 6.60 12.55
C LEU A 82 -22.07 5.51 13.42
N PRO A 83 -22.35 4.23 13.15
CA PRO A 83 -21.64 3.14 13.81
C PRO A 83 -20.13 3.22 13.52
N PRO A 84 -19.27 2.87 14.49
CA PRO A 84 -17.85 2.76 14.23
C PRO A 84 -17.62 1.70 13.15
N VAL A 85 -16.67 1.96 12.24
CA VAL A 85 -16.33 1.02 11.17
C VAL A 85 -15.75 -0.24 11.79
N LYS A 86 -16.46 -1.35 11.61
CA LYS A 86 -16.03 -2.68 12.06
C LYS A 86 -15.65 -3.51 10.86
N LEU A 87 -14.34 -3.72 10.66
CA LEU A 87 -13.81 -4.40 9.47
C LEU A 87 -14.37 -5.82 9.30
N ASN A 88 -14.60 -6.53 10.40
CA ASN A 88 -15.18 -7.87 10.40
C ASN A 88 -16.61 -7.93 9.81
N LYS A 89 -17.35 -6.81 9.80
CA LYS A 89 -18.70 -6.71 9.22
C LYS A 89 -18.70 -6.25 7.76
N LEU A 90 -17.56 -5.79 7.24
CA LEU A 90 -17.47 -5.34 5.85
C LEU A 90 -17.56 -6.52 4.88
N SER A 91 -18.15 -6.31 3.72
CA SER A 91 -18.14 -7.30 2.64
C SER A 91 -16.71 -7.49 2.12
N GLU A 92 -16.43 -8.65 1.53
CA GLU A 92 -15.12 -8.92 0.91
C GLU A 92 -14.79 -7.89 -0.18
N ASP A 93 -15.80 -7.41 -0.91
CA ASP A 93 -15.66 -6.37 -1.93
C ASP A 93 -15.04 -5.08 -1.37
N VAL A 94 -15.54 -4.62 -0.22
CA VAL A 94 -14.97 -3.43 0.46
C VAL A 94 -13.57 -3.72 1.00
N LEU A 95 -13.30 -4.95 1.46
CA LEU A 95 -11.95 -5.32 1.89
C LEU A 95 -10.96 -5.31 0.72
N PHE A 96 -11.35 -5.81 -0.46
CA PHE A 96 -10.53 -5.69 -1.68
C PHE A 96 -10.32 -4.23 -2.06
N TYR A 97 -11.37 -3.41 -1.96
CA TYR A 97 -11.26 -1.96 -2.22
C TYR A 97 -10.20 -1.31 -1.32
N LEU A 98 -10.28 -1.53 -0.01
CA LEU A 98 -9.29 -1.00 0.94
C LEU A 98 -7.88 -1.53 0.66
N PHE A 99 -7.73 -2.81 0.33
CA PHE A 99 -6.43 -3.41 0.06
C PHE A 99 -5.73 -2.82 -1.16
N TYR A 100 -6.45 -2.62 -2.26
CA TYR A 100 -5.87 -2.14 -3.52
C TYR A 100 -5.82 -0.60 -3.63
N ASN A 101 -6.70 0.13 -2.93
CA ASN A 101 -6.75 1.59 -3.03
C ASN A 101 -6.00 2.33 -1.92
N CYS A 102 -5.62 1.65 -0.83
CA CYS A 102 -4.90 2.28 0.29
C CYS A 102 -3.50 1.65 0.52
N PRO A 103 -2.61 1.56 -0.50
CA PRO A 103 -1.30 0.95 -0.30
C PRO A 103 -0.45 1.74 0.72
N GLY A 104 0.26 1.01 1.58
CA GLY A 104 1.10 1.59 2.63
C GLY A 104 0.35 2.08 3.87
N GLU A 105 -0.98 2.05 3.85
CA GLU A 105 -1.81 2.47 4.98
C GLU A 105 -2.16 1.31 5.91
N VAL A 106 -2.53 1.65 7.16
CA VAL A 106 -3.02 0.68 8.15
C VAL A 106 -4.26 -0.07 7.63
N TYR A 107 -5.09 0.58 6.81
CA TYR A 107 -6.30 -0.01 6.25
C TYR A 107 -6.02 -1.17 5.29
N GLN A 108 -4.96 -1.10 4.48
CA GLN A 108 -4.57 -2.20 3.60
C GLN A 108 -4.23 -3.45 4.43
N LEU A 109 -3.45 -3.26 5.49
CA LEU A 109 -3.03 -4.36 6.35
C LEU A 109 -4.19 -4.95 7.14
N ALA A 110 -5.08 -4.10 7.64
CA ALA A 110 -6.27 -4.55 8.36
C ALA A 110 -7.25 -5.30 7.44
N ALA A 111 -7.42 -4.84 6.20
CA ALA A 111 -8.19 -5.58 5.19
C ALA A 111 -7.54 -6.93 4.85
N ALA A 112 -6.21 -6.99 4.73
CA ALA A 112 -5.48 -8.22 4.50
C ALA A 112 -5.66 -9.22 5.66
N CYS A 113 -5.65 -8.76 6.91
CA CYS A 113 -5.91 -9.61 8.07
C CYS A 113 -7.32 -10.20 8.06
N GLU A 114 -8.34 -9.41 7.68
CA GLU A 114 -9.73 -9.88 7.60
C GLU A 114 -9.95 -10.83 6.41
N LEU A 115 -9.35 -10.55 5.25
CA LEU A 115 -9.36 -11.46 4.11
C LEU A 115 -8.69 -12.80 4.48
N TYR A 116 -7.55 -12.75 5.18
CA TYR A 116 -6.88 -13.97 5.65
C TYR A 116 -7.74 -14.80 6.60
N GLN A 117 -8.49 -14.16 7.50
CA GLN A 117 -9.45 -14.82 8.40
C GLN A 117 -10.62 -15.48 7.65
N ARG A 118 -10.94 -15.00 6.44
CA ARG A 118 -11.98 -15.53 5.54
C ARG A 118 -11.42 -16.50 4.49
N ASP A 119 -10.31 -17.16 4.80
CA ASP A 119 -9.65 -18.14 3.93
C ASP A 119 -9.18 -17.61 2.58
N TRP A 120 -8.94 -16.30 2.47
CA TRP A 120 -8.22 -15.74 1.34
C TRP A 120 -6.71 -15.79 1.59
N ARG A 121 -5.93 -16.08 0.56
CA ARG A 121 -4.48 -16.07 0.57
C ARG A 121 -3.98 -15.15 -0.53
N PHE A 122 -2.93 -14.39 -0.23
CA PHE A 122 -2.35 -13.46 -1.19
C PHE A 122 -1.17 -14.13 -1.88
N HIS A 123 -1.14 -14.09 -3.21
CA HIS A 123 -0.04 -14.59 -4.01
C HIS A 123 0.98 -13.48 -4.25
N LYS A 124 2.21 -13.63 -3.74
CA LYS A 124 3.26 -12.60 -3.76
C LYS A 124 3.60 -12.14 -5.17
N SER A 125 3.89 -13.09 -6.06
CA SER A 125 4.33 -12.81 -7.43
C SER A 125 3.20 -12.28 -8.33
N ASP A 126 1.99 -12.85 -8.24
CA ASP A 126 0.85 -12.44 -9.05
C ASP A 126 0.14 -11.17 -8.52
N GLY A 127 0.37 -10.79 -7.26
CA GLY A 127 -0.25 -9.61 -6.65
C GLY A 127 -1.76 -9.73 -6.38
N ASN A 128 -2.29 -10.97 -6.34
CA ASN A 128 -3.73 -11.23 -6.30
C ASN A 128 -4.15 -12.10 -5.11
N TRP A 129 -5.39 -11.89 -4.65
CA TRP A 129 -6.03 -12.70 -3.63
C TRP A 129 -6.73 -13.91 -4.23
N LEU A 130 -6.58 -15.07 -3.61
CA LEU A 130 -7.22 -16.32 -4.01
C LEU A 130 -7.81 -17.07 -2.83
N THR A 131 -8.85 -17.85 -3.09
CA THR A 131 -9.45 -18.78 -2.13
C THR A 131 -9.85 -20.07 -2.82
N ARG A 132 -9.97 -21.17 -2.08
CA ARG A 132 -10.33 -22.47 -2.64
C ARG A 132 -11.78 -22.43 -3.16
N SER A 133 -12.02 -23.04 -4.33
CA SER A 133 -13.37 -23.17 -4.86
C SER A 133 -14.18 -24.18 -4.06
N GLN A 134 -15.39 -23.79 -3.66
CA GLN A 134 -16.33 -24.64 -2.91
C GLN A 134 -16.80 -25.88 -3.69
N TYR A 135 -16.74 -25.85 -5.03
CA TYR A 135 -17.26 -26.94 -5.90
C TYR A 135 -16.16 -27.79 -6.54
N GLY A 136 -14.90 -27.38 -6.45
CA GLY A 136 -13.79 -27.96 -7.24
C GLY A 136 -12.56 -28.40 -6.46
N GLY A 137 -12.42 -27.98 -5.20
CA GLY A 137 -11.44 -28.48 -4.24
C GLY A 137 -9.97 -28.50 -4.69
N VAL A 138 -9.13 -29.09 -3.83
CA VAL A 138 -7.74 -29.40 -4.13
C VAL A 138 -7.70 -30.80 -4.76
N LYS A 139 -7.21 -30.89 -6.00
CA LYS A 139 -7.06 -32.16 -6.74
C LYS A 139 -5.79 -32.91 -6.33
N GLU A 140 -4.74 -32.17 -5.97
CA GLU A 140 -3.45 -32.73 -5.59
C GLU A 140 -2.84 -31.84 -4.50
N GLN A 141 -2.46 -32.44 -3.36
CA GLN A 141 -1.85 -31.71 -2.26
C GLN A 141 -0.57 -32.41 -1.83
N THR A 142 0.55 -31.71 -1.97
CA THR A 142 1.86 -32.11 -1.47
C THR A 142 2.25 -31.18 -0.32
N GLY A 143 3.33 -31.48 0.41
CA GLY A 143 3.88 -30.58 1.43
C GLY A 143 4.43 -29.26 0.89
N SER A 144 4.71 -29.17 -0.42
CA SER A 144 5.31 -27.98 -1.05
C SER A 144 4.36 -27.20 -1.96
N TYR A 145 3.34 -27.85 -2.52
CA TYR A 145 2.37 -27.23 -3.41
C TYR A 145 1.01 -27.90 -3.32
N GLU A 146 -0.01 -27.19 -3.80
CA GLU A 146 -1.33 -27.73 -4.06
C GLU A 146 -1.82 -27.37 -5.46
N LYS A 147 -2.55 -28.25 -6.11
CA LYS A 147 -3.17 -28.02 -7.41
C LYS A 147 -4.67 -28.24 -7.31
N GLY A 148 -5.46 -27.29 -7.79
CA GLY A 148 -6.91 -27.33 -7.62
C GLY A 148 -7.62 -26.18 -8.32
N GLN A 149 -8.92 -26.08 -8.07
CA GLN A 149 -9.71 -24.94 -8.52
C GLN A 149 -9.79 -23.88 -7.42
N TYR A 150 -9.43 -22.65 -7.78
CA TYR A 150 -9.45 -21.49 -6.90
C TYR A 150 -10.31 -20.40 -7.52
N ASN A 151 -10.89 -19.57 -6.66
CA ASN A 151 -11.45 -18.28 -7.06
C ASN A 151 -10.37 -17.22 -6.82
N VAL A 152 -9.92 -16.57 -7.89
CA VAL A 152 -8.97 -15.47 -7.84
C VAL A 152 -9.74 -14.17 -7.99
N PHE A 153 -9.48 -13.19 -7.14
CA PHE A 153 -10.03 -11.85 -7.32
C PHE A 153 -9.16 -11.08 -8.31
N ASP A 154 -9.75 -10.64 -9.41
CA ASP A 154 -9.10 -9.79 -10.42
C ASP A 154 -9.41 -8.31 -10.10
N PRO A 155 -8.42 -7.51 -9.70
CA PRO A 155 -8.62 -6.10 -9.37
C PRO A 155 -8.90 -5.22 -10.60
N LEU A 156 -8.52 -5.66 -11.81
CA LEU A 156 -8.76 -4.91 -13.05
C LEU A 156 -10.20 -5.09 -13.54
N GLN A 157 -10.73 -6.31 -13.45
CA GLN A 157 -12.11 -6.62 -13.83
C GLN A 157 -13.10 -6.52 -12.66
N TRP A 158 -12.60 -6.26 -11.45
CA TRP A 158 -13.35 -6.18 -10.21
C TRP A 158 -14.29 -7.37 -9.99
N ARG A 159 -13.79 -8.60 -10.16
CA ARG A 159 -14.59 -9.82 -10.05
C ARG A 159 -13.79 -11.04 -9.62
N LYS A 160 -14.49 -12.03 -9.07
CA LYS A 160 -13.92 -13.36 -8.79
C LYS A 160 -13.95 -14.21 -10.05
N ILE A 161 -12.79 -14.74 -10.42
CA ILE A 161 -12.60 -15.57 -11.61
C ILE A 161 -12.19 -16.98 -11.15
N PRO A 162 -12.96 -18.02 -11.51
CA PRO A 162 -12.55 -19.40 -11.24
C PRO A 162 -11.36 -19.76 -12.13
N LYS A 163 -10.30 -20.30 -11.54
CA LYS A 163 -9.07 -20.67 -12.24
C LYS A 163 -8.50 -21.96 -11.67
N GLU A 164 -8.03 -22.85 -12.54
CA GLU A 164 -7.24 -24.01 -12.12
C GLU A 164 -5.78 -23.58 -12.00
N LEU A 165 -5.21 -23.74 -10.80
CA LEU A 165 -3.87 -23.26 -10.47
C LEU A 165 -3.06 -24.36 -9.78
N LYS A 166 -1.75 -24.35 -10.03
CA LYS A 166 -0.75 -24.99 -9.17
C LYS A 166 -0.17 -23.90 -8.27
N LEU A 167 -0.45 -24.00 -6.99
CA LEU A 167 -0.10 -23.03 -5.98
C LEU A 167 1.05 -23.55 -5.13
N GLU A 168 2.19 -22.89 -5.18
CA GLU A 168 3.34 -23.23 -4.34
C GLU A 168 3.24 -22.46 -3.03
N TYR A 169 3.30 -23.14 -1.88
CA TYR A 169 3.07 -22.47 -0.59
C TYR A 169 4.09 -21.38 -0.28
N LYS A 170 5.29 -21.45 -0.88
CA LYS A 170 6.33 -20.42 -0.77
C LYS A 170 5.91 -19.07 -1.39
N GLU A 171 5.04 -19.10 -2.39
CA GLU A 171 4.55 -17.93 -3.12
C GLU A 171 3.35 -17.28 -2.41
N LEU A 172 2.82 -17.94 -1.38
CA LEU A 172 1.74 -17.41 -0.56
C LEU A 172 2.28 -16.56 0.57
N GLU A 173 1.60 -15.46 0.83
CA GLU A 173 1.85 -14.69 2.04
C GLU A 173 1.35 -15.41 3.29
N GLU A 174 2.12 -15.22 4.36
CA GLU A 174 1.71 -15.62 5.70
C GLU A 174 0.66 -14.65 6.26
N ARG A 175 0.16 -14.95 7.46
CA ARG A 175 -0.80 -14.08 8.14
C ARG A 175 -0.18 -12.68 8.32
N PRO A 176 -0.82 -11.62 7.80
CA PRO A 176 -0.31 -10.26 7.97
C PRO A 176 -0.29 -9.88 9.45
N LYS A 177 0.78 -9.22 9.89
CA LYS A 177 0.98 -8.79 11.30
C LYS A 177 0.71 -7.30 11.41
N LEU A 178 -0.36 -6.92 12.12
CA LEU A 178 -0.64 -5.52 12.44
C LEU A 178 0.49 -4.96 13.32
N PRO A 179 1.02 -3.75 13.05
CA PRO A 179 1.94 -3.07 13.94
C PRO A 179 1.35 -2.96 15.34
N ALA A 180 2.17 -3.20 16.36
CA ALA A 180 1.76 -3.23 17.77
C ALA A 180 1.06 -1.96 18.26
N MET A 181 1.18 -0.86 17.53
CA MET A 181 0.51 0.42 17.82
C MET A 181 -1.04 0.32 17.82
N PHE A 182 -1.62 -0.70 17.19
CA PHE A 182 -3.07 -0.94 17.17
C PHE A 182 -3.52 -2.16 18.01
N GLY A 183 -2.60 -2.89 18.63
CA GLY A 183 -2.88 -4.04 19.50
C GLY A 183 -3.00 -3.64 20.97
N GLY A 184 -3.89 -2.72 21.31
CA GLY A 184 -3.97 -2.12 22.65
C GLY A 184 -5.40 -1.92 23.17
N GLY A 185 -6.21 -2.98 23.15
CA GLY A 185 -7.55 -2.98 23.75
C GLY A 185 -7.69 -4.10 24.79
N GLY A 186 -7.46 -3.77 26.07
CA GLY A 186 -8.01 -4.50 27.22
C GLY A 186 -6.99 -5.26 28.09
N GLY A 187 -6.66 -4.69 29.26
CA GLY A 187 -5.94 -5.39 30.33
C GLY A 187 -5.55 -4.45 31.46
N ALA A 188 -6.37 -4.44 32.51
CA ALA A 188 -6.21 -3.63 33.72
C ALA A 188 -4.88 -3.87 34.47
N ALA A 189 -4.30 -2.79 34.99
CA ALA A 189 -3.56 -2.81 36.25
C ALA A 189 -3.66 -1.42 36.90
N ALA A 190 -4.71 -1.25 37.70
CA ALA A 190 -4.74 -0.23 38.74
C ALA A 190 -3.68 -0.63 39.79
N GLY A 191 -2.51 0.02 39.74
CA GLY A 191 -1.47 -0.08 40.75
C GLY A 191 -1.40 1.23 41.52
N SER A 192 -2.00 1.27 42.70
CA SER A 192 -1.83 2.36 43.65
C SER A 192 -0.36 2.51 44.04
N MET A 193 0.20 3.70 43.95
CA MET A 193 1.31 4.10 44.79
C MET A 193 1.18 5.58 45.10
N GLY A 194 0.69 5.86 46.31
CA GLY A 194 0.78 7.18 46.90
C GLY A 194 2.24 7.48 47.22
N THR A 195 2.66 8.70 46.96
CA THR A 195 3.72 9.36 47.73
C THR A 195 3.36 10.82 47.88
N SER A 196 3.56 11.27 49.11
CA SER A 196 3.21 12.56 49.71
C SER A 196 4.27 13.63 49.44
N ALA A 197 3.82 14.82 48.98
CA ALA A 197 4.24 16.19 49.35
C ALA A 197 5.75 16.60 49.21
N PRO A 198 6.12 17.92 49.25
CA PRO A 198 5.33 19.09 49.60
C PRO A 198 5.43 20.33 48.67
N ARG A 199 4.51 21.27 48.92
CA ARG A 199 4.44 22.66 48.43
C ARG A 199 5.73 23.47 48.70
N PRO A 200 6.08 24.44 47.84
CA PRO A 200 6.86 25.60 48.26
C PRO A 200 5.93 26.67 48.86
N ALA A 201 6.41 27.32 49.92
CA ALA A 201 5.79 28.47 50.55
C ALA A 201 6.64 29.72 50.30
N SER A 202 5.94 30.84 50.11
CA SER A 202 6.39 32.24 50.00
C SER A 202 6.98 32.66 48.66
#